data_AF-A0A948KJ24-F1
#
_entry.id   AF-A0A948KJ24-F1
#
_cell.length_a   1.000
_cell.length_b   1.000
_cell.length_c   1.000
_cell.angle_alpha   90.00
_cell.angle_beta   90.00
_cell.angle_gamma   90.00
#
_symmetry.space_group_name_H-M   'P 1'
#
loop_
_entity.id
_entity.type
_entity.pdbx_description
1 polymer ?
#
loop_
_entity_poly.entity_id
_entity_poly.type
_entity_poly.pdbx_seq_one_letter_code
_entity_poly.pdbx_strand_id
1 'polypeptide(L)'
;MDVSEIIKILNANKSKNFVDRIINKENYPVIDLGNGDYATHLMSWEEDNKGYYVYPNILYENGKLVQRTGAEAVKAAKKAGEFIKFDNPTDADSFSKEYKKVWNDPMFELGEP
;
A
#
# COMPACT_ATOMS: atom_id res chain seq x y z
N MET A 1 14.15 5.59 1.53
CA MET A 1 13.19 6.48 2.21
C MET A 1 13.25 6.25 3.71
N ASP A 2 13.19 7.32 4.50
CA ASP A 2 13.20 7.24 5.96
C ASP A 2 11.85 6.78 6.52
N VAL A 3 11.84 6.08 7.66
CA VAL A 3 10.59 5.57 8.28
C VAL A 3 9.62 6.71 8.57
N SER A 4 10.11 7.83 9.10
CA SER A 4 9.29 9.02 9.38
C SER A 4 8.63 9.60 8.13
N GLU A 5 9.27 9.48 6.96
CA GLU A 5 8.71 9.92 5.69
C GLU A 5 7.61 8.98 5.20
N ILE A 6 7.84 7.67 5.32
CA ILE A 6 6.82 6.65 5.04
C ILE A 6 5.59 6.87 5.92
N ILE A 7 5.77 7.10 7.23
CA ILE A 7 4.68 7.37 8.17
C ILE A 7 3.90 8.63 7.75
N LYS A 8 4.57 9.71 7.35
CA LYS A 8 3.90 10.92 6.84
C LYS A 8 3.05 10.61 5.60
N ILE A 9 3.57 9.84 4.65
CA ILE A 9 2.84 9.46 3.43
C ILE A 9 1.62 8.60 3.79
N LEU A 10 1.77 7.61 4.68
CA LEU A 10 0.67 6.77 5.15
C LEU A 10 -0.39 7.62 5.87
N ASN A 11 -0.01 8.50 6.78
CA ASN A 11 -0.94 9.37 7.50
C ASN A 11 -1.67 10.34 6.57
N ALA A 12 -0.99 10.90 5.56
CA ALA A 12 -1.61 11.75 4.53
C ALA A 12 -2.64 10.99 3.66
N ASN A 13 -2.49 9.68 3.53
CA ASN A 13 -3.32 8.82 2.69
C ASN A 13 -4.20 7.84 3.49
N LYS A 14 -4.34 8.01 4.80
CA LYS A 14 -5.10 7.11 5.70
C LYS A 14 -6.57 6.93 5.33
N SER A 15 -7.11 7.83 4.51
CA SER A 15 -8.47 7.73 3.96
C SER A 15 -8.63 6.64 2.90
N LYS A 16 -7.53 6.07 2.40
CA LYS A 16 -7.52 4.97 1.44
C LYS A 16 -7.55 3.64 2.18
N ASN A 17 -8.36 2.70 1.71
CA ASN A 17 -8.54 1.43 2.40
C ASN A 17 -7.24 0.65 2.53
N PHE A 18 -6.41 0.62 1.47
CA PHE A 18 -5.14 -0.09 1.53
C PHE A 18 -4.13 0.52 2.50
N VAL A 19 -4.18 1.84 2.71
CA VAL A 19 -3.31 2.53 3.66
C VAL A 19 -3.79 2.29 5.08
N ASP A 20 -5.10 2.36 5.29
CA ASP A 20 -5.71 1.99 6.57
C ASP A 20 -5.35 0.55 6.96
N ARG A 21 -5.30 -0.37 6.01
CA ARG A 21 -4.85 -1.75 6.26
C ARG A 21 -3.36 -1.88 6.61
N ILE A 22 -2.51 -0.98 6.11
CA ILE A 22 -1.08 -0.94 6.47
C ILE A 22 -0.92 -0.44 7.91
N ILE A 23 -1.71 0.56 8.30
CA ILE A 23 -1.71 1.17 9.64
C ILE A 23 -2.37 0.25 10.67
N ASN A 24 -3.59 -0.21 10.38
CA ASN A 24 -4.43 -1.01 11.24
C ASN A 24 -4.37 -2.50 10.89
N LYS A 25 -3.19 -3.05 10.61
CA LYS A 25 -2.99 -4.42 10.09
C LYS A 25 -3.73 -5.50 10.90
N GLU A 26 -3.85 -5.32 12.21
CA GLU A 26 -4.49 -6.27 13.14
C GLU A 26 -6.01 -6.32 13.02
N ASN A 27 -6.63 -5.25 12.49
CA ASN A 27 -8.08 -5.15 12.34
C ASN A 27 -8.58 -5.76 11.01
N TYR A 28 -7.68 -6.20 10.14
CA TYR A 28 -8.03 -6.68 8.80
C TYR A 28 -7.69 -8.16 8.61
N PRO A 29 -8.56 -8.92 7.90
CA PRO A 29 -8.32 -10.32 7.64
C PRO A 29 -7.10 -10.49 6.73
N VAL A 30 -6.28 -11.49 7.06
CA VAL A 30 -5.17 -11.95 6.23
C VAL A 30 -5.72 -12.82 5.11
N ILE A 31 -5.22 -12.63 3.89
CA ILE A 31 -5.50 -13.52 2.77
C ILE A 31 -4.40 -14.56 2.70
N ASP A 32 -4.79 -15.82 2.67
CA ASP A 32 -3.91 -16.90 2.23
C ASP A 32 -3.77 -16.79 0.70
N LEU A 33 -2.57 -16.45 0.21
CA LEU A 33 -2.30 -16.37 -1.22
C LEU A 33 -2.02 -17.75 -1.84
N GLY A 34 -2.15 -18.82 -1.05
CA GLY A 34 -1.70 -20.16 -1.39
C GLY A 34 -0.21 -20.35 -1.10
N ASN A 35 0.22 -21.61 -1.01
CA ASN A 35 1.61 -22.04 -0.75
C ASN A 35 2.22 -21.59 0.59
N GLY A 36 1.40 -21.21 1.57
CA GLY A 36 1.87 -20.75 2.88
C GLY A 36 2.39 -19.31 2.88
N ASP A 37 2.24 -18.59 1.76
CA ASP A 37 2.56 -17.18 1.65
C ASP A 37 1.34 -16.33 2.05
N TYR A 38 1.49 -15.61 3.15
CA TYR A 38 0.51 -14.62 3.61
C TYR A 38 0.97 -13.25 3.13
N ALA A 39 0.40 -12.70 2.06
CA ALA A 39 0.56 -11.27 1.78
C ALA A 39 -0.74 -10.54 2.09
N THR A 40 -0.73 -9.85 3.22
CA THR A 40 -1.74 -8.85 3.58
C THR A 40 -1.66 -7.63 2.65
N HIS A 41 -0.45 -7.30 2.18
CA HIS A 41 -0.14 -6.12 1.40
C HIS A 41 0.92 -6.46 0.35
N LEU A 42 0.54 -6.53 -0.91
CA LEU A 42 1.47 -6.48 -2.04
C LEU A 42 1.30 -5.11 -2.66
N MET A 43 2.37 -4.32 -2.73
CA MET A 43 2.37 -3.06 -3.42
C MET A 43 3.21 -3.16 -4.69
N SER A 44 2.79 -2.45 -5.70
CA SER A 44 3.51 -2.28 -6.95
C SER A 44 3.44 -0.82 -7.34
N TRP A 45 4.36 -0.41 -8.19
CA TRP A 45 4.40 0.94 -8.71
C TRP A 45 4.49 0.93 -10.23
N GLU A 46 3.93 1.96 -10.84
CA GLU A 46 3.93 2.14 -12.29
C GLU A 46 4.15 3.62 -12.63
N GLU A 47 4.81 3.87 -13.75
CA GLU A 47 4.93 5.18 -14.39
C GLU A 47 3.91 5.31 -15.52
N ASP A 48 3.24 6.45 -15.58
CA ASP A 48 2.34 6.82 -16.67
C ASP A 48 2.59 8.28 -17.06
N ASN A 49 1.99 8.77 -18.15
CA ASN A 49 2.14 10.14 -18.67
C ASN A 49 1.80 11.27 -17.67
N LYS A 50 1.29 10.93 -16.49
CA LYS A 50 0.84 11.86 -15.44
C LYS A 50 1.69 11.79 -14.16
N GLY A 51 2.72 10.94 -14.10
CA GLY A 51 3.62 10.77 -12.93
C GLY A 51 3.75 9.31 -12.48
N TYR A 52 4.23 9.12 -11.25
CA TYR A 52 4.50 7.82 -10.65
C TYR A 52 3.41 7.43 -9.66
N TYR A 53 2.96 6.18 -9.70
CA TYR A 53 1.82 5.73 -8.92
C TYR A 53 2.15 4.45 -8.18
N VAL A 54 2.01 4.46 -6.85
CA VAL A 54 2.04 3.24 -6.04
C VAL A 54 0.62 2.79 -5.77
N TYR A 55 0.37 1.51 -5.93
CA TYR A 55 -0.94 0.90 -5.72
C TYR A 55 -0.81 -0.49 -5.09
N PRO A 56 -1.86 -0.94 -4.37
CA PRO A 56 -1.94 -2.30 -3.88
C PRO A 56 -2.34 -3.26 -5.00
N ASN A 57 -1.74 -4.44 -5.02
CA ASN A 57 -2.18 -5.58 -5.83
C ASN A 57 -3.37 -6.32 -5.21
N ILE A 58 -3.77 -5.92 -4.00
CA ILE A 58 -4.88 -6.54 -3.27
C ILE A 58 -5.87 -5.43 -2.94
N LEU A 59 -6.96 -5.39 -3.70
CA LEU A 59 -8.04 -4.42 -3.53
C LEU A 59 -9.17 -5.01 -2.70
N TYR A 60 -9.82 -4.18 -1.89
CA TYR A 60 -11.04 -4.55 -1.18
C TYR A 60 -12.24 -4.14 -2.02
N GLU A 61 -12.80 -5.09 -2.77
CA GLU A 61 -13.93 -4.86 -3.69
C GLU A 61 -15.14 -5.66 -3.20
N ASN A 62 -16.30 -5.00 -3.01
CA ASN A 62 -17.57 -5.64 -2.64
C ASN A 62 -17.48 -6.54 -1.39
N GLY A 63 -16.74 -6.11 -0.37
CA GLY A 63 -16.58 -6.86 0.88
C GLY A 63 -15.60 -8.03 0.81
N LYS A 64 -14.88 -8.20 -0.32
CA LYS A 64 -13.90 -9.26 -0.52
C LYS A 64 -12.57 -8.69 -0.95
N LEU A 65 -11.49 -9.35 -0.54
CA LEU A 65 -10.16 -9.02 -1.01
C LEU A 65 -9.92 -9.72 -2.34
N VAL A 66 -9.61 -8.93 -3.37
CA VAL A 66 -9.37 -9.39 -4.74
C VAL A 66 -7.91 -9.09 -5.09
N GLN A 67 -7.14 -10.15 -5.33
CA GLN A 67 -5.79 -10.01 -5.85
C GLN A 67 -5.86 -9.73 -7.36
N ARG A 68 -5.18 -8.68 -7.78
CA ARG A 68 -4.97 -8.27 -9.17
C ARG A 68 -3.47 -8.14 -9.40
N THR A 69 -3.02 -8.45 -10.61
CA THR A 69 -1.61 -8.31 -10.98
C THR A 69 -1.48 -7.58 -12.32
N GLY A 70 -0.30 -7.00 -12.56
CA GLY A 70 0.02 -6.30 -13.80
C GLY A 70 -0.90 -5.11 -14.09
N ALA A 71 -1.23 -4.91 -15.36
CA ALA A 71 -1.99 -3.75 -15.85
C ALA A 71 -3.44 -3.68 -15.31
N GLU A 72 -4.03 -4.80 -14.90
CA GLU A 72 -5.36 -4.79 -14.31
C GLU A 72 -5.36 -4.21 -12.89
N ALA A 73 -4.30 -4.46 -12.13
CA ALA A 73 -4.17 -3.96 -10.75
C ALA A 73 -4.12 -2.43 -10.72
N VAL A 74 -3.25 -1.83 -11.54
CA VAL A 74 -3.13 -0.36 -11.62
C VAL A 74 -4.43 0.27 -12.10
N LYS A 75 -5.11 -0.34 -13.08
CA LYS A 75 -6.37 0.18 -13.62
C LYS A 75 -7.49 0.12 -12.59
N ALA A 76 -7.59 -0.98 -11.85
CA ALA A 76 -8.57 -1.14 -10.78
C ALA A 76 -8.28 -0.20 -9.61
N ALA A 77 -7.01 -0.07 -9.19
CA ALA A 77 -6.59 0.85 -8.15
C ALA A 77 -6.85 2.32 -8.52
N LYS A 78 -6.50 2.73 -9.75
CA LYS A 78 -6.81 4.07 -10.29
C LYS A 78 -8.32 4.33 -10.31
N LYS A 79 -9.12 3.35 -10.73
CA LYS A 79 -10.59 3.44 -10.76
C LYS A 79 -11.20 3.55 -9.35
N ALA A 80 -10.65 2.81 -8.39
CA ALA A 80 -11.10 2.82 -7.00
C ALA A 80 -10.56 4.02 -6.19
N GLY A 81 -9.57 4.76 -6.71
CA GLY A 81 -8.88 5.81 -5.96
C GLY A 81 -7.86 5.29 -4.94
N GLU A 82 -7.56 4.00 -4.99
CA GLU A 82 -6.67 3.27 -4.08
C GLU A 82 -5.21 3.32 -4.57
N PHE A 83 -4.69 4.52 -4.80
CA PHE A 83 -3.30 4.74 -5.22
C PHE A 83 -2.71 5.98 -4.56
N ILE A 84 -1.38 6.04 -4.45
CA ILE A 84 -0.62 7.23 -4.03
C ILE A 84 0.19 7.71 -5.22
N LYS A 85 0.11 9.00 -5.51
CA LYS A 85 0.91 9.64 -6.56
C LYS A 85 2.21 10.19 -5.96
N PHE A 86 3.30 9.99 -6.67
CA PHE A 86 4.63 10.50 -6.37
C PHE A 86 5.15 11.37 -7.52
N ASP A 87 6.03 12.31 -7.19
CA ASP A 87 6.64 13.23 -8.17
C ASP A 87 7.87 12.65 -8.85
N ASN A 88 8.52 11.64 -8.24
CA ASN A 88 9.70 10.98 -8.78
C ASN A 88 9.61 9.44 -8.66
N PRO A 89 10.29 8.70 -9.55
CA PRO A 89 10.24 7.23 -9.56
C PRO A 89 10.92 6.62 -8.35
N THR A 90 11.98 7.26 -7.85
CA THR A 90 12.78 6.77 -6.72
C THR A 90 11.93 6.66 -5.46
N ASP A 91 11.06 7.62 -5.19
CA ASP A 91 10.18 7.63 -4.03
C ASP A 91 9.06 6.60 -4.18
N ALA A 92 8.50 6.46 -5.38
CA ALA A 92 7.50 5.44 -5.66
C ALA A 92 8.08 4.02 -5.47
N ASP A 93 9.26 3.77 -6.02
CA ASP A 93 9.97 2.49 -5.87
C ASP A 93 10.32 2.23 -4.40
N SER A 94 10.93 3.22 -3.73
CA SER A 94 11.30 3.12 -2.32
C SER A 94 10.08 2.83 -1.46
N PHE A 95 9.01 3.61 -1.58
CA PHE A 95 7.79 3.41 -0.80
C PHE A 95 7.18 2.02 -1.05
N SER A 96 7.09 1.57 -2.32
CA SER A 96 6.51 0.27 -2.66
C SER A 96 7.25 -0.92 -2.02
N LYS A 97 8.56 -0.80 -1.79
CA LYS A 97 9.43 -1.84 -1.21
C LYS A 97 9.59 -1.69 0.29
N GLU A 98 9.70 -0.46 0.77
CA GLU A 98 10.14 -0.13 2.12
C GLU A 98 9.01 0.18 3.08
N TYR A 99 7.75 0.31 2.63
CA TYR A 99 6.63 0.65 3.52
C TYR A 99 6.51 -0.27 4.75
N LYS A 100 6.90 -1.54 4.64
CA LYS A 100 6.87 -2.51 5.76
C LYS A 100 7.84 -2.16 6.88
N LYS A 101 8.82 -1.28 6.65
CA LYS A 101 9.77 -0.83 7.68
C LYS A 101 9.04 -0.21 8.88
N VAL A 102 7.88 0.42 8.66
CA VAL A 102 7.05 0.98 9.74
C VAL A 102 6.59 -0.10 10.73
N TRP A 103 6.44 -1.36 10.31
CA TRP A 103 6.04 -2.45 11.21
C TRP A 103 7.15 -2.91 12.15
N ASN A 104 8.40 -2.56 11.88
CA ASN A 104 9.53 -2.82 12.77
C ASN A 104 9.88 -1.58 13.60
N ASP A 105 9.15 -0.48 13.44
CA ASP A 105 9.39 0.77 14.13
C ASP A 105 8.47 0.89 15.36
N PRO A 106 9.02 0.98 16.58
CA PRO A 106 8.21 1.04 17.79
C PRO A 106 7.36 2.31 17.88
N MET A 107 7.72 3.41 17.20
CA MET A 107 6.93 4.64 17.18
C MET A 107 5.64 4.46 16.37
N PHE A 108 5.67 3.61 15.34
CA PHE A 108 4.48 3.25 14.56
C PHE A 108 3.53 2.32 15.34
N GLU A 109 4.06 1.36 16.10
CA GLU A 109 3.23 0.43 16.90
C GLU A 109 2.56 1.12 18.10
N LEU A 110 3.13 2.22 18.60
CA LEU A 110 2.54 3.01 19.70
C LEU A 110 1.42 3.95 19.23
N GLY A 111 1.22 4.12 17.92
CA GLY A 111 0.17 4.99 17.38
C GLY A 111 0.35 6.47 17.72
N GLU A 112 1.57 6.90 18.07
CA GLU A 112 1.86 8.28 18.45
C GLU A 112 2.26 9.11 17.21
N PRO A 113 1.60 10.27 16.97
CA PRO A 113 1.84 11.14 15.82
C PRO A 113 3.15 11.94 15.87
#